data_AF-A0A432RVN0-F1
#
_entry.id   AF-A0A432RVN0-F1
#
_cell.length_a   1.000
_cell.length_b   1.000
_cell.length_c   1.000
_cell.angle_alpha   90.00
_cell.angle_beta   90.00
_cell.angle_gamma   90.00
#
_symmetry.space_group_name_H-M   'P 1'
#
loop_
_entity.id
_entity.type
_entity.pdbx_description
1 polymer ?
#
loop_
_entity_poly.entity_id
_entity_poly.type
_entity_poly.pdbx_seq_one_letter_code
_entity_poly.pdbx_strand_id
1 'polypeptide(L)'
;MHITGQREDGYHELQTVFQFIDVADHMHFSVTDSDNLISLSPEIPGVPFEHNLIIKAARLLEPYRSNNTGIHIEIDKCLPMGGGIGGGSSNAATTDASHAYAIPC
;
A
#
# COMPACT_ATOMS: atom_id res chain seq x y z
N MET A 1 -0.55 -6.48 22.82
CA MET A 1 -1.87 -6.33 22.17
C MET A 1 -2.91 -6.93 23.09
N HIS A 2 -3.96 -6.18 23.43
CA HIS A 2 -5.09 -6.65 24.23
C HIS A 2 -6.40 -6.39 23.46
N ILE A 3 -7.33 -7.35 23.51
CA ILE A 3 -8.69 -7.20 23.01
C ILE A 3 -9.54 -6.61 24.15
N THR A 4 -10.23 -5.50 23.89
CA THR A 4 -11.06 -4.81 24.90
C THR A 4 -12.56 -5.03 24.71
N GLY A 5 -12.97 -5.53 23.54
CA GLY A 5 -14.38 -5.78 23.21
C GLY A 5 -14.55 -6.30 21.79
N GLN A 6 -15.80 -6.62 21.44
CA GLN A 6 -16.21 -6.92 20.07
C GLN A 6 -17.16 -5.82 19.58
N ARG A 7 -16.92 -5.33 18.36
CA ARG A 7 -17.69 -4.29 17.69
C ARG A 7 -18.91 -4.89 16.99
N GLU A 8 -19.90 -4.04 16.72
CA GLU A 8 -21.12 -4.43 16.00
C GLU A 8 -20.85 -4.88 14.54
N ASP A 9 -19.74 -4.44 13.95
CA ASP A 9 -19.28 -4.84 12.61
C ASP A 9 -18.52 -6.17 12.56
N GLY A 10 -18.44 -6.88 13.70
CA GLY A 10 -17.77 -8.18 13.82
C GLY A 10 -16.26 -8.13 14.05
N TYR A 11 -15.64 -6.94 14.05
CA TYR A 11 -14.23 -6.78 14.42
C TYR A 11 -14.03 -6.66 15.94
N HIS A 12 -12.77 -6.75 16.39
CA HIS A 12 -12.42 -6.58 17.79
C HIS A 12 -11.91 -5.16 18.06
N GLU A 13 -12.27 -4.61 19.22
CA GLU A 13 -11.58 -3.44 19.76
C GLU A 13 -10.22 -3.87 20.30
N LEU A 14 -9.18 -3.12 19.94
CA LEU A 14 -7.80 -3.44 20.29
C LEU A 14 -7.15 -2.28 21.03
N GLN A 15 -6.48 -2.58 22.14
CA GLN A 15 -5.50 -1.71 22.77
C GLN A 15 -4.10 -2.28 22.50
N THR A 16 -3.27 -1.49 21.81
CA THR A 16 -1.91 -1.92 21.49
C THR A 16 -0.97 -0.72 21.40
N VAL A 17 0.33 -1.00 21.48
CA VAL A 17 1.39 -0.05 21.18
C VAL A 17 1.96 -0.44 19.82
N PHE A 18 2.20 0.55 18.97
CA PHE A 18 2.95 0.38 17.72
C PHE A 18 4.38 0.86 17.93
N GLN A 19 5.33 0.11 17.39
CA GLN A 19 6.76 0.43 17.46
C GLN A 19 7.32 0.35 16.05
N PHE A 20 8.01 1.40 15.62
CA PHE A 20 8.78 1.36 14.38
C PHE A 20 10.04 0.54 14.57
N ILE A 21 10.43 -0.17 13.52
CA ILE A 21 11.67 -0.93 13.41
C ILE A 21 12.46 -0.41 12.22
N ASP A 22 13.77 -0.63 12.23
CA ASP A 22 14.69 -0.13 11.20
C ASP A 22 14.76 -1.03 9.95
N VAL A 23 13.72 -1.84 9.71
CA VAL A 23 13.61 -2.73 8.55
C VAL A 23 12.31 -2.43 7.82
N ALA A 24 12.38 -2.22 6.50
CA ALA A 24 11.25 -1.85 5.66
C ALA A 24 11.37 -2.51 4.27
N ASP A 25 10.27 -2.52 3.52
CA ASP A 25 10.32 -2.76 2.08
C ASP A 25 10.73 -1.48 1.35
N HIS A 26 11.31 -1.61 0.17
CA HIS A 26 11.64 -0.47 -0.69
C HIS A 26 10.66 -0.37 -1.84
N MET A 27 10.19 0.84 -2.13
CA MET A 27 9.23 1.09 -3.20
C MET A 27 9.70 2.21 -4.11
N HIS A 28 9.51 2.04 -5.42
CA HIS A 28 9.76 3.05 -6.43
C HIS A 28 8.48 3.32 -7.22
N PHE A 29 8.27 4.59 -7.58
CA PHE A 29 7.08 5.04 -8.28
C PHE A 29 7.51 5.83 -9.51
N SER A 30 7.05 5.43 -10.68
CA SER A 30 7.32 6.13 -11.94
C SER A 30 6.02 6.38 -12.70
N VAL A 31 5.88 7.61 -13.23
CA VAL A 31 4.78 7.98 -14.10
C VAL A 31 5.02 7.34 -15.48
N THR A 32 3.97 6.86 -16.11
CA THR A 32 4.04 6.29 -17.46
C THR A 32 3.10 7.02 -18.42
N ASP A 33 3.45 7.00 -19.70
CA ASP A 33 2.64 7.60 -20.78
C ASP A 33 1.38 6.78 -21.10
N SER A 34 1.11 5.69 -20.37
CA SER A 34 -0.04 4.82 -20.58
C SER A 34 -1.26 5.36 -19.84
N ASP A 35 -2.34 5.65 -20.55
CA ASP A 35 -3.53 6.24 -19.93
C ASP A 35 -4.10 5.38 -18.79
N ASN A 36 -4.12 5.94 -17.58
CA ASN A 36 -4.70 5.37 -16.36
C ASN A 36 -4.22 3.95 -16.00
N LEU A 37 -3.11 3.48 -16.56
CA LEU A 37 -2.59 2.15 -16.24
C LEU A 37 -1.88 2.16 -14.90
N ILE A 38 -2.38 1.36 -13.95
CA ILE A 38 -1.67 1.05 -12.70
C ILE A 38 -1.01 -0.31 -12.87
N SER A 39 0.29 -0.38 -12.61
CA SER A 39 1.05 -1.63 -12.66
C SER A 39 1.96 -1.77 -11.45
N LEU A 40 2.23 -3.02 -11.06
CA LEU A 40 3.09 -3.37 -9.93
C LEU A 40 4.06 -4.46 -10.36
N SER A 41 5.35 -4.31 -10.05
CA SER A 41 6.35 -5.34 -10.27
C SER A 41 7.33 -5.48 -9.08
N PRO A 42 7.83 -6.70 -8.80
CA PRO A 42 7.30 -7.97 -9.29
C PRO A 42 5.92 -8.27 -8.70
N GLU A 43 5.22 -9.26 -9.26
CA GLU A 43 4.03 -9.80 -8.61
C GLU A 43 4.40 -10.40 -7.25
N ILE A 44 3.57 -10.16 -6.23
CA ILE A 44 3.77 -10.76 -4.91
C ILE A 44 3.10 -12.13 -4.90
N PRO A 45 3.85 -13.24 -4.73
CA PRO A 45 3.29 -14.59 -4.77
C PRO A 45 2.15 -14.78 -3.77
N GLY A 46 1.05 -15.36 -4.23
CA GLY A 46 -0.13 -15.63 -3.39
C GLY A 46 -0.99 -14.41 -3.08
N VAL A 47 -0.69 -13.23 -3.64
CA VAL A 47 -1.51 -12.02 -3.51
C VAL A 47 -2.06 -11.64 -4.89
N PRO A 48 -3.34 -11.91 -5.17
CA PRO A 48 -3.97 -11.44 -6.40
C PRO A 48 -3.84 -9.93 -6.54
N PHE A 49 -3.58 -9.45 -7.76
CA PHE A 49 -3.35 -8.03 -8.06
C PHE A 49 -4.42 -7.11 -7.46
N GLU A 50 -5.70 -7.45 -7.66
CA GLU A 50 -6.88 -6.76 -7.15
C GLU A 50 -6.99 -6.72 -5.62
N HIS A 51 -6.35 -7.68 -4.94
CA HIS A 51 -6.37 -7.79 -3.49
C HIS A 51 -5.17 -7.10 -2.83
N ASN A 52 -4.14 -6.76 -3.60
CA ASN A 52 -2.95 -6.10 -3.10
C ASN A 52 -3.29 -4.69 -2.59
N LEU A 53 -2.90 -4.39 -1.34
CA LEU A 53 -3.20 -3.10 -0.73
C LEU A 53 -2.49 -1.92 -1.44
N ILE A 54 -1.34 -2.15 -2.06
CA ILE A 54 -0.65 -1.15 -2.91
C ILE A 54 -1.55 -0.74 -4.08
N ILE A 55 -2.16 -1.73 -4.74
CA ILE A 55 -3.05 -1.51 -5.89
C ILE A 55 -4.36 -0.84 -5.45
N LYS A 56 -4.93 -1.29 -4.33
CA LYS A 56 -6.14 -0.65 -3.77
C LYS A 56 -5.89 0.80 -3.41
N ALA A 57 -4.77 1.11 -2.77
CA ALA A 57 -4.36 2.48 -2.44
C ALA A 57 -4.21 3.32 -3.72
N ALA A 58 -3.42 2.85 -4.69
CA ALA A 58 -3.22 3.55 -5.96
C ALA A 58 -4.55 3.86 -6.69
N ARG A 59 -5.51 2.93 -6.67
CA ARG A 59 -6.84 3.12 -7.25
C ARG A 59 -7.69 4.16 -6.54
N LEU A 60 -7.65 4.18 -5.20
CA LEU A 60 -8.36 5.18 -4.40
C LEU A 60 -7.83 6.60 -4.65
N LEU A 61 -6.59 6.72 -5.12
CA LEU A 61 -5.96 8.00 -5.46
C LEU A 61 -6.25 8.46 -6.90
N GLU A 62 -6.75 7.59 -7.79
CA GLU A 62 -7.02 7.93 -9.19
C GLU A 62 -7.88 9.18 -9.37
N PRO A 63 -8.98 9.38 -8.62
CA PRO A 63 -9.82 10.58 -8.75
C PRO A 63 -9.13 11.89 -8.37
N TYR A 64 -7.99 11.82 -7.67
CA TYR A 64 -7.23 12.97 -7.18
C TYR A 64 -6.02 13.29 -8.06
N ARG A 65 -5.84 12.59 -9.17
CA ARG A 65 -4.76 12.88 -10.14
C ARG A 65 -5.16 14.06 -11.02
N SER A 66 -4.20 14.93 -11.31
CA SER A 66 -4.40 16.05 -12.24
C SER A 66 -4.44 15.61 -13.70
N ASN A 67 -3.77 14.50 -14.03
CA ASN A 67 -3.60 13.99 -15.40
C ASN A 67 -3.95 12.49 -15.48
N ASN A 68 -4.35 12.04 -16.67
CA ASN A 68 -4.69 10.63 -16.95
C ASN A 68 -3.45 9.73 -17.15
N THR A 69 -2.28 10.11 -16.64
CA THR A 69 -1.05 9.31 -16.81
C THR A 69 -1.08 8.05 -15.96
N GLY A 70 -0.43 7.00 -16.43
CA GLY A 70 -0.27 5.74 -15.70
C GLY A 70 0.78 5.84 -14.61
N ILE A 71 0.82 4.83 -13.75
CA ILE A 71 1.84 4.67 -12.71
C ILE A 71 2.36 3.23 -12.71
N HIS A 72 3.68 3.11 -12.70
CA HIS A 72 4.38 1.87 -12.43
C HIS A 72 4.97 1.92 -11.02
N ILE A 73 4.65 0.89 -10.24
CA ILE A 73 5.11 0.73 -8.87
C ILE A 73 6.05 -0.46 -8.84
N GLU A 74 7.26 -0.26 -8.35
CA GLU A 74 8.20 -1.35 -8.09
C GLU A 74 8.31 -1.55 -6.58
N ILE A 75 8.41 -2.81 -6.15
CA ILE A 75 8.60 -3.15 -4.75
C ILE A 75 9.71 -4.19 -4.56
N ASP A 76 10.66 -3.87 -3.71
CA ASP A 76 11.59 -4.84 -3.14
C ASP A 76 11.11 -5.23 -1.74
N LYS A 77 10.60 -6.46 -1.64
CA LYS A 77 10.02 -7.00 -0.40
C LYS A 77 11.12 -7.58 0.49
N CYS A 78 11.52 -6.84 1.51
CA CYS A 78 12.41 -7.32 2.55
C CYS A 78 11.64 -7.92 3.74
N LEU A 79 10.43 -7.42 4.02
CA LEU A 79 9.60 -7.87 5.14
C LEU A 79 8.82 -9.14 4.80
N PRO A 80 8.79 -10.16 5.70
CA PRO A 80 8.07 -11.41 5.43
C PRO A 80 6.56 -11.19 5.30
N MET A 81 5.97 -11.89 4.32
CA MET A 81 4.52 -11.93 4.17
C MET A 81 3.86 -12.58 5.39
N GLY A 82 2.79 -11.97 5.89
CA GLY A 82 2.02 -12.52 7.03
C GLY A 82 2.75 -12.49 8.38
N GLY A 83 3.90 -11.79 8.50
CA GLY A 83 4.70 -11.77 9.73
C GLY A 83 4.11 -11.01 10.92
N GLY A 84 2.88 -10.48 10.82
CA GLY A 84 2.24 -9.69 11.89
C GLY A 84 2.85 -8.32 12.15
N ILE A 85 3.75 -7.85 11.27
CA ILE A 85 4.51 -6.60 11.41
C ILE A 85 3.94 -5.42 10.61
N GLY A 86 2.79 -5.60 9.95
CA GLY A 86 2.12 -4.51 9.23
C GLY A 86 2.74 -4.12 7.89
N GLY A 87 3.61 -4.95 7.28
CA GLY A 87 4.31 -4.64 6.03
C GLY A 87 3.38 -4.18 4.89
N GLY A 88 2.34 -4.96 4.58
CA GLY A 88 1.39 -4.60 3.50
C GLY A 88 0.63 -3.30 3.77
N SER A 89 0.29 -3.00 5.03
CA SER A 89 -0.33 -1.73 5.41
C SER A 89 0.67 -0.57 5.27
N SER A 90 1.93 -0.78 5.63
CA SER A 90 3.01 0.20 5.44
C SER A 90 3.22 0.50 3.95
N ASN A 91 3.21 -0.52 3.08
CA ASN A 91 3.33 -0.32 1.63
C ASN A 91 2.15 0.50 1.09
N ALA A 92 0.91 0.20 1.51
CA ALA A 92 -0.27 0.95 1.11
C ALA A 92 -0.22 2.42 1.54
N ALA A 93 0.16 2.69 2.80
CA ALA A 93 0.34 4.05 3.29
C ALA A 93 1.46 4.80 2.54
N THR A 94 2.52 4.09 2.15
CA THR A 94 3.60 4.65 1.32
C THR A 94 3.08 5.02 -0.07
N THR A 95 2.22 4.19 -0.68
CA THR A 95 1.53 4.54 -1.93
C THR A 95 0.69 5.80 -1.77
N ASP A 96 -0.12 5.91 -0.72
CA ASP A 96 -0.93 7.11 -0.45
C ASP A 96 -0.06 8.37 -0.32
N ALA A 97 1.06 8.27 0.42
CA ALA A 97 1.99 9.38 0.57
C ALA A 97 2.70 9.74 -0.74
N SER A 98 2.99 8.76 -1.60
CA SER A 98 3.72 8.96 -2.85
C SER A 98 2.95 9.81 -3.86
N HIS A 99 1.62 9.81 -3.82
CA HIS A 99 0.76 10.65 -4.67
C HIS A 99 1.07 12.14 -4.52
N ALA A 100 1.43 12.58 -3.31
CA ALA A 100 1.82 13.96 -3.07
C ALA A 100 3.15 14.36 -3.75
N TYR A 101 3.97 13.38 -4.17
CA TYR A 101 5.31 13.58 -4.71
C TYR A 101 5.45 13.17 -6.19
N ALA A 102 4.61 12.26 -6.67
CA ALA A 102 4.68 11.72 -8.03
C ALA A 102 3.95 12.58 -9.08
N ILE A 103 3.15 13.56 -8.64
CA ILE A 103 2.41 14.46 -9.52
C ILE A 103 2.94 15.87 -9.29
N PRO A 104 3.84 16.40 -10.14
CA PRO A 104 4.13 17.82 -10.10
C PRO A 104 2.82 18.58 -10.35
N CYS A 105 2.46 19.45 -9.41
CA CYS A 105 1.36 20.40 -9.57
C CYS A 105 1.46 21.17 -10.90
#